data_AF-A0A1V6GE42-F1
#
_entry.id   AF-A0A1V6GE42-F1
#
_cell.length_a   1.000
_cell.length_b   1.000
_cell.length_c   1.000
_cell.angle_alpha   90.00
_cell.angle_beta   90.00
_cell.angle_gamma   90.00
#
_symmetry.space_group_name_H-M   'P 1'
#
loop_
_entity.id
_entity.type
_entity.pdbx_description
1 polymer ?
#
loop_
_entity_poly.entity_id
_entity_poly.type
_entity_poly.pdbx_seq_one_letter_code
_entity_poly.pdbx_strand_id
1 'polypeptide(L)' 'MPDNALGQFQMASEKLVDEPAILYHKALALVELKRDTEAVNSLRKALGVSKGFPEKGQAEALLARLIAGEKK' A
#
# COMPACT_ATOMS: atom_id res chain seq x y z
N MET A 1 4.70 34.42 5.53
CA MET A 1 4.00 33.74 4.42
C MET A 1 3.80 32.28 4.79
N PRO A 2 2.73 31.94 5.52
CA PRO A 2 2.38 30.56 5.90
C PRO A 2 1.91 29.70 4.70
N ASP A 3 1.67 30.31 3.54
CA ASP A 3 1.14 29.66 2.34
C ASP A 3 2.08 28.61 1.72
N ASN A 4 3.39 28.71 1.99
CA ASN A 4 4.39 27.79 1.43
C ASN A 4 4.46 26.44 2.18
N ALA A 5 4.17 26.45 3.49
CA ALA A 5 4.21 25.23 4.30
C ALA A 5 3.01 24.33 4.01
N LEU A 6 1.80 24.91 3.90
CA LEU A 6 0.56 24.17 3.62
C LEU A 6 0.60 23.50 2.24
N GLY A 7 1.09 24.19 1.22
CA GLY A 7 1.26 23.60 -0.12
C GLY A 7 2.26 22.44 -0.13
N GLN A 8 3.40 22.58 0.57
CA GLN A 8 4.38 21.49 0.71
C GLN A 8 3.82 20.30 1.49
N PHE A 9 3.00 20.54 2.52
CA PHE A 9 2.30 19.48 3.24
C PHE A 9 1.24 18.77 2.39
N GLN A 10 0.48 19.50 1.58
CA GLN A 10 -0.48 18.89 0.64
C GLN A 10 0.22 18.02 -0.41
N MET A 11 1.29 18.53 -1.02
CA MET A 11 2.10 17.76 -1.96
C MET A 11 2.75 16.54 -1.31
N ALA A 12 3.18 16.65 -0.05
CA ALA A 12 3.68 15.51 0.70
C ALA A 12 2.57 14.48 0.97
N SER A 13 1.38 14.92 1.38
CA SER A 13 0.22 14.05 1.63
C SER A 13 -0.21 13.29 0.38
N GLU A 14 -0.26 13.95 -0.78
CA GLU A 14 -0.57 13.33 -2.06
C GLU A 14 0.49 12.31 -2.49
N LYS A 15 1.77 12.60 -2.24
CA LYS A 15 2.86 11.64 -2.51
C LYS A 15 2.89 10.46 -1.53
N LEU A 16 2.44 10.67 -0.29
CA LEU A 16 2.38 9.63 0.73
C LEU A 16 1.26 8.62 0.45
N VAL A 17 0.16 9.04 -0.18
CA VAL A 17 -0.94 8.13 -0.59
C VAL A 17 -0.45 7.00 -1.50
N ASP A 18 0.58 7.26 -2.31
CA ASP A 18 1.20 6.27 -3.21
C ASP A 18 2.54 5.73 -2.68
N GLU A 19 2.87 5.97 -1.41
CA GLU A 19 4.07 5.38 -0.80
C GLU A 19 3.83 3.87 -0.61
N PRO A 20 4.65 3.01 -1.22
CA PRO A 20 4.39 1.57 -1.24
C PRO A 20 4.41 0.90 0.14
N ALA A 21 5.18 1.46 1.10
CA ALA A 21 5.13 1.02 2.50
C ALA A 21 3.75 1.28 3.14
N ILE A 22 3.14 2.44 2.87
CA ILE A 22 1.79 2.77 3.39
C ILE A 22 0.74 1.86 2.76
N LEU A 23 0.84 1.62 1.45
CA LEU A 23 -0.05 0.69 0.74
C LEU A 23 0.06 -0.75 1.28
N TYR A 24 1.26 -1.20 1.66
CA TYR A 24 1.46 -2.49 2.32
C TYR A 24 0.78 -2.55 3.71
N HIS A 25 0.99 -1.55 4.57
CA HIS A 25 0.35 -1.53 5.88
C HIS A 25 -1.18 -1.41 5.79
N LYS A 26 -1.69 -0.67 4.81
CA LYS A 26 -3.12 -0.64 4.49
C LYS A 26 -3.63 -2.03 4.12
N ALA A 27 -2.88 -2.78 3.31
CA ALA A 27 -3.26 -4.14 2.96
C ALA A 27 -3.32 -5.07 4.18
N LEU A 28 -2.37 -4.97 5.11
CA LEU A 28 -2.42 -5.72 6.37
C LEU A 28 -3.71 -5.43 7.16
N ALA A 29 -4.04 -4.16 7.34
CA ALA A 29 -5.28 -3.77 8.02
C ALA A 29 -6.53 -4.31 7.29
N LEU A 30 -6.53 -4.32 5.97
CA LEU A 30 -7.64 -4.86 5.18
C LEU A 30 -7.78 -6.38 5.32
N VAL A 31 -6.67 -7.13 5.43
CA VAL A 31 -6.70 -8.58 5.71
C VAL A 31 -7.31 -8.86 7.09
N GLU A 32 -6.93 -8.10 8.12
CA GLU A 32 -7.52 -8.23 9.46
C GLU A 32 -9.04 -7.94 9.44
N LEU A 33 -9.48 -7.03 8.57
CA LEU A 33 -10.89 -6.73 8.33
C LEU A 33 -11.60 -7.74 7.40
N LYS A 34 -10.93 -8.81 6.97
CA LYS A 34 -11.42 -9.81 5.99
C LYS A 34 -11.80 -9.21 4.63
N ARG A 35 -11.22 -8.07 4.27
CA ARG A 35 -11.44 -7.36 3.00
C ARG A 35 -10.34 -7.74 2.00
N ASP A 36 -10.23 -9.03 1.71
CA ASP A 36 -9.10 -9.61 1.00
C ASP A 36 -8.95 -9.06 -0.44
N THR A 37 -10.07 -8.82 -1.14
CA THR A 37 -10.05 -8.21 -2.48
C THR A 37 -9.40 -6.81 -2.47
N GLU A 38 -9.68 -6.01 -1.45
CA GLU A 38 -9.09 -4.66 -1.32
C GLU A 38 -7.65 -4.70 -0.85
N ALA A 39 -7.30 -5.68 -0.01
CA ALA A 39 -5.92 -5.96 0.37
C ALA A 39 -5.08 -6.32 -0.86
N VAL A 40 -5.58 -7.23 -1.72
CA VAL A 40 -4.94 -7.60 -3.00
C VAL A 40 -4.72 -6.37 -3.88
N ASN A 41 -5.74 -5.52 -4.04
CA ASN A 41 -5.61 -4.29 -4.83
C ASN A 41 -4.55 -3.34 -4.27
N SER A 42 -4.48 -3.19 -2.94
CA SER A 42 -3.49 -2.34 -2.27
C SER A 42 -2.08 -2.88 -2.44
N LEU A 43 -1.88 -4.20 -2.33
CA LEU A 43 -0.58 -4.86 -2.56
C LEU A 43 -0.12 -4.75 -4.01
N ARG A 44 -1.03 -4.91 -4.99
CA ARG A 44 -0.71 -4.72 -6.41
C ARG A 44 -0.25 -3.30 -6.70
N LYS A 45 -0.87 -2.30 -6.07
CA LYS A 45 -0.42 -0.91 -6.17
C LYS A 45 0.96 -0.74 -5.56
N ALA A 46 1.18 -1.23 -4.33
CA ALA A 46 2.47 -1.14 -3.64
C ALA A 46 3.62 -1.74 -4.47
N LEU A 47 3.39 -2.93 -5.05
CA LEU A 47 4.37 -3.64 -5.86
C LEU A 47 4.52 -3.08 -7.28
N GLY A 48 3.55 -2.31 -7.76
CA GLY A 48 3.59 -1.63 -9.06
C GLY A 48 4.37 -0.31 -9.04
N VAL A 49 4.71 0.24 -7.87
CA VAL A 49 5.56 1.41 -7.76
C VAL A 49 7.03 1.02 -7.97
N SER A 50 7.73 1.70 -8.88
CA SER A 50 9.16 1.42 -9.17
C SER A 50 10.09 1.66 -7.97
N LYS A 51 9.64 2.46 -7.00
CA LYS A 51 10.34 2.72 -5.74
C LYS A 51 10.29 1.47 -4.87
N GLY A 52 11.45 0.89 -4.59
CA GLY A 52 11.57 -0.21 -3.63
C GLY A 52 11.19 0.24 -2.21
N PHE A 53 10.68 -0.70 -1.42
CA PHE A 53 10.39 -0.51 -0.01
C PHE A 53 10.82 -1.74 0.80
N PRO A 54 11.19 -1.59 2.09
CA PRO A 54 11.73 -2.69 2.89
C PRO A 54 10.84 -3.93 2.92
N GLU A 55 9.52 -3.72 2.97
CA GLU A 55 8.51 -4.77 3.10
C GLU A 55 8.13 -5.42 1.76
N LYS A 56 8.81 -5.09 0.65
CA LYS A 56 8.47 -5.61 -0.68
C LYS A 56 8.33 -7.13 -0.72
N GLY A 57 9.28 -7.86 -0.14
CA GLY A 57 9.22 -9.34 -0.11
C GLY A 57 8.05 -9.86 0.74
N GLN A 58 7.68 -9.15 1.81
CA GLN A 58 6.52 -9.49 2.64
C GLN A 58 5.21 -9.21 1.89
N ALA A 59 5.16 -8.11 1.14
CA ALA A 59 4.03 -7.75 0.29
C ALA A 59 3.81 -8.79 -0.83
N GLU A 60 4.88 -9.27 -1.48
CA GLU A 60 4.80 -10.36 -2.48
C GLU A 60 4.29 -11.66 -1.88
N ALA A 61 4.82 -12.06 -0.72
CA ALA A 61 4.38 -13.27 -0.01
C ALA A 61 2.92 -13.19 0.43
N LEU A 62 2.50 -12.03 0.96
CA LEU A 62 1.11 -11.80 1.37
C LEU A 62 0.17 -11.85 0.17
N LEU A 63 0.55 -11.21 -0.94
CA LEU A 63 -0.23 -11.22 -2.19
C LEU A 63 -0.41 -12.65 -2.71
N ALA A 64 0.67 -13.44 -2.73
CA ALA A 64 0.62 -14.85 -3.15
C ALA A 64 -0.31 -15.68 -2.26
N ARG A 65 -0.26 -15.48 -0.94
CA ARG A 65 -1.16 -16.16 0.01
C ARG A 65 -2.62 -15.83 -0.24
N LEU A 66 -2.95 -14.55 -0.44
CA LEU A 66 -4.33 -14.10 -0.65
C LEU A 66 -4.90 -14.64 -1.97
N ILE A 67 -4.13 -14.60 -3.06
CA ILE A 67 -4.56 -15.14 -4.36
C ILE A 67 -4.70 -16.66 -4.32
N ALA A 68 -3.83 -17.36 -3.58
CA ALA A 68 -3.95 -18.81 -3.40
C ALA A 68 -5.18 -19.18 -2.55
N GLY A 69 -5.55 -18.34 -1.58
CA GLY A 69 -6.74 -18.49 -0.75
C GLY A 69 -8.05 -18.27 -1.50
N GLU A 70 -8.11 -17.32 -2.44
CA GLU A 70 -9.28 -17.07 -3.29
C GLU A 70 -9.63 -18.26 -4.21
N LYS A 71 -8.67 -19.13 -4.53
CA LYS A 71 -8.87 -20.27 -5.45
C LYS A 71 -9.48 -21.52 -4.81
N LYS A 72 -9.86 -21.46 -3.53
CA LYS A 72 -10.32 -22.62 -2.75
C LYS A 72 -11.78 -22.47 -2.35
#